data_AF-A0A136KXS6-F1
#
_entry.id   AF-A0A136KXS6-F1
#
_cell.length_a   1.000
_cell.length_b   1.000
_cell.length_c   1.000
_cell.angle_alpha   90.00
_cell.angle_beta   90.00
_cell.angle_gamma   90.00
#
_symmetry.space_group_name_H-M   'P 1'
#
loop_
_entity.id
_entity.type
_entity.pdbx_description
1 polymer ?
#
loop_
_entity_poly.entity_id
_entity_poly.type
_entity_poly.pdbx_seq_one_letter_code
_entity_poly.pdbx_strand_id
1 'polypeptide(L)'
;MLTKPPSTISAVLSVILLIASGLFTGFFLLVALNGFSEREGLPGLLAYLICVIVMVVVGAIFASKLTSRFILKNNWRSFWAVSISLLIVVIIGILYSSGAVLLSVALASFLR
;
A
#
# COMPACT_ATOMS: atom_id res chain seq x y z
N MET A 1 23.06 -2.84 19.10
CA MET A 1 21.79 -2.64 19.83
C MET A 1 20.64 -3.23 19.01
N LEU A 2 20.15 -4.41 19.40
CA LEU A 2 18.96 -5.04 18.80
C LEU A 2 17.70 -4.50 19.46
N THR A 3 17.13 -3.41 18.95
CA THR A 3 15.75 -2.99 19.26
C THR A 3 14.82 -3.39 18.10
N LYS A 4 14.86 -4.67 17.71
CA LYS A 4 14.03 -5.20 16.61
C LYS A 4 12.52 -5.37 16.89
N PRO A 5 11.99 -5.45 18.15
CA PRO A 5 10.57 -5.77 18.31
C PRO A 5 9.58 -4.73 17.72
N PRO A 6 9.67 -3.42 18.01
CA PRO A 6 8.66 -2.46 17.56
C PRO A 6 8.70 -2.20 16.05
N SER A 7 9.87 -2.23 15.43
CA SER A 7 10.03 -2.09 13.97
C SER A 7 9.36 -3.24 13.22
N THR A 8 9.57 -4.49 13.68
CA THR A 8 8.95 -5.66 13.07
C THR A 8 7.43 -5.64 13.24
N ILE A 9 6.93 -5.26 14.44
CA ILE A 9 5.50 -5.11 14.69
C ILE A 9 4.88 -4.07 13.74
N SER A 10 5.53 -2.91 13.56
CA SER A 10 5.05 -1.90 12.62
C SER A 10 5.03 -2.42 11.17
N ALA A 11 6.06 -3.16 10.75
CA ALA A 11 6.11 -3.71 9.40
C ALA A 11 4.97 -4.70 9.15
N VAL A 12 4.74 -5.64 10.07
CA VAL A 12 3.67 -6.65 9.95
C VAL A 12 2.30 -5.99 9.93
N LEU A 13 2.04 -5.06 10.86
CA LEU A 13 0.78 -4.31 10.89
C LEU A 13 0.56 -3.50 9.61
N SER A 14 1.62 -2.92 9.05
CA SER A 14 1.53 -2.19 7.78
C SER A 14 1.17 -3.12 6.63
N VAL A 15 1.77 -4.30 6.54
CA VAL A 15 1.43 -5.29 5.49
C VAL A 15 -0.05 -5.65 5.54
N ILE A 16 -0.58 -5.94 6.74
CA ILE A 16 -1.99 -6.31 6.91
C ILE A 16 -2.91 -5.17 6.45
N LEU A 17 -2.62 -3.94 6.90
CA LEU A 17 -3.44 -2.77 6.56
C LEU A 17 -3.36 -2.42 5.07
N LEU A 18 -2.18 -2.48 4.46
CA LEU A 18 -2.01 -2.17 3.04
C LEU A 18 -2.69 -3.22 2.15
N ILE A 19 -2.61 -4.50 2.50
CA ILE A 19 -3.35 -5.57 1.80
C ILE A 19 -4.85 -5.32 1.91
N ALA A 20 -5.37 -5.07 3.10
CA ALA A 20 -6.79 -4.77 3.30
C ALA A 20 -7.24 -3.56 2.47
N SER A 21 -6.43 -2.49 2.45
CA SER A 21 -6.70 -1.31 1.62
C SER A 21 -6.68 -1.64 0.12
N GLY A 22 -5.71 -2.44 -0.33
CA GLY A 22 -5.55 -2.84 -1.72
C GLY A 22 -6.69 -3.73 -2.22
N LEU A 23 -7.24 -4.59 -1.36
CA LEU A 23 -8.44 -5.36 -1.67
C LEU A 23 -9.66 -4.44 -1.77
N PHE A 24 -9.82 -3.50 -0.84
CA PHE A 24 -10.90 -2.54 -0.85
C PHE A 24 -10.88 -1.66 -2.11
N THR A 25 -9.73 -1.09 -2.47
CA THR A 25 -9.59 -0.32 -3.73
C THR A 25 -9.66 -1.20 -4.97
N GLY A 26 -9.27 -2.47 -4.87
CA GLY A 26 -9.40 -3.45 -5.96
C GLY A 26 -10.85 -3.75 -6.30
N PHE A 27 -11.74 -3.77 -5.31
CA PHE A 27 -13.17 -3.84 -5.54
C PHE A 27 -13.69 -2.65 -6.38
N PHE A 28 -13.26 -1.42 -6.06
CA PHE A 28 -13.62 -0.24 -6.87
C PHE A 28 -13.06 -0.32 -8.29
N LEU A 29 -11.87 -0.88 -8.48
CA LEU A 29 -11.33 -1.11 -9.82
C LEU A 29 -12.21 -2.08 -10.62
N LEU A 30 -12.68 -3.17 -10.01
CA LEU A 30 -13.58 -4.11 -10.70
C LEU A 30 -14.89 -3.43 -11.11
N VAL A 31 -15.43 -2.56 -10.25
CA VAL A 31 -16.60 -1.73 -10.59
C VAL A 31 -16.28 -0.77 -11.73
N ALA A 32 -15.10 -0.14 -11.74
CA ALA A 32 -14.69 0.79 -12.78
C ALA A 32 -14.42 0.10 -14.14
N LEU A 33 -13.93 -1.14 -14.11
CA LEU A 33 -13.71 -1.96 -15.30
C LEU A 33 -14.99 -2.67 -15.79
N ASN A 34 -16.11 -2.53 -15.06
CA ASN A 34 -17.39 -3.10 -15.45
C ASN A 34 -17.92 -2.39 -16.71
N GLY A 35 -17.72 -3.02 -17.87
CA GLY A 35 -18.04 -2.44 -19.18
C GLY A 35 -16.89 -2.54 -20.20
N PHE A 36 -15.69 -2.95 -19.77
CA PHE A 36 -14.60 -3.32 -20.65
C PHE A 36 -14.70 -4.80 -21.03
N SER A 37 -14.24 -5.15 -22.25
CA SER A 37 -14.10 -6.55 -22.63
C SER A 37 -12.98 -7.22 -21.83
N GLU A 38 -12.97 -8.56 -21.70
CA GLU A 38 -11.90 -9.26 -20.96
C GLU A 38 -10.50 -8.94 -21.49
N ARG A 39 -10.37 -8.74 -22.81
CA ARG A 39 -9.10 -8.39 -23.46
C ARG A 39 -8.58 -7.00 -23.06
N GLU A 40 -9.48 -6.08 -22.74
CA GLU A 40 -9.17 -4.70 -22.32
C GLU A 40 -9.02 -4.59 -20.80
N GLY A 41 -9.90 -5.25 -20.05
CA GLY A 41 -9.96 -5.17 -18.59
C GLY A 41 -8.87 -5.97 -17.88
N LEU A 42 -8.46 -7.11 -18.43
CA LEU A 42 -7.46 -7.99 -17.81
C LEU A 42 -6.08 -7.31 -17.66
N PRO A 43 -5.53 -6.61 -18.68
CA PRO A 43 -4.30 -5.84 -18.54
C PRO A 43 -4.38 -4.76 -17.45
N GLY A 44 -5.51 -4.05 -17.34
CA GLY A 44 -5.74 -3.05 -16.30
C GLY A 44 -5.74 -3.66 -14.90
N LEU A 45 -6.41 -4.79 -14.72
CA LEU A 45 -6.42 -5.53 -13.45
C LEU A 45 -5.03 -6.04 -13.05
N LEU A 46 -4.26 -6.58 -14.01
CA LEU A 46 -2.90 -7.05 -13.77
C LEU A 46 -1.96 -5.90 -13.39
N ALA A 47 -2.05 -4.77 -14.08
CA ALA A 47 -1.28 -3.58 -13.74
C ALA A 47 -1.55 -3.11 -12.30
N TYR A 48 -2.83 -3.12 -11.89
CA TYR A 48 -3.21 -2.78 -10.53
C TYR A 48 -2.61 -3.74 -9.50
N LEU A 49 -2.70 -5.05 -9.76
CA LEU A 49 -2.21 -6.07 -8.85
C LEU A 49 -0.69 -5.96 -8.65
N ILE A 50 0.06 -5.67 -9.72
CA ILE A 50 1.50 -5.39 -9.65
C ILE A 50 1.75 -4.14 -8.79
N CYS A 51 1.03 -3.05 -9.01
CA CYS A 51 1.15 -1.82 -8.22
C CYS A 51 0.89 -2.08 -6.73
N VAL A 52 -0.16 -2.83 -6.38
CA VAL A 52 -0.49 -3.16 -4.98
C VAL A 52 0.63 -3.99 -4.34
N ILE A 53 1.15 -5.00 -5.03
CA ILE A 53 2.25 -5.83 -4.49
C ILE A 53 3.49 -4.97 -4.21
N VAL A 54 3.88 -4.12 -5.18
CA VAL A 54 5.01 -3.21 -5.02
C VAL A 54 4.80 -2.29 -3.82
N MET A 55 3.60 -1.72 -3.68
CA MET A 55 3.26 -0.82 -2.59
C MET A 55 3.28 -1.50 -1.23
N VAL A 56 2.79 -2.74 -1.11
CA VAL A 56 2.85 -3.51 0.14
C VAL A 56 4.30 -3.75 0.57
N VAL A 57 5.17 -4.18 -0.36
CA VAL A 57 6.59 -4.45 -0.07
C VAL A 57 7.32 -3.17 0.31
N VAL A 58 7.19 -2.12 -0.48
CA VAL A 58 7.85 -0.83 -0.23
C VAL A 58 7.32 -0.20 1.05
N GLY A 59 6.00 -0.25 1.28
CA GLY A 59 5.33 0.27 2.46
C GLY A 59 5.79 -0.41 3.75
N ALA A 60 5.96 -1.73 3.74
CA ALA A 60 6.47 -2.48 4.90
C ALA A 60 7.91 -2.09 5.27
N ILE A 61 8.78 -1.96 4.26
CA ILE A 61 10.18 -1.51 4.46
C ILE A 61 10.19 -0.08 4.98
N PHE A 62 9.34 0.78 4.41
CA PHE A 62 9.23 2.18 4.82
C PHE A 62 8.76 2.30 6.27
N ALA A 63 7.72 1.55 6.67
CA ALA A 63 7.20 1.51 8.04
C ALA A 63 8.25 1.09 9.06
N SER A 64 9.03 0.03 8.75
CA SER A 64 10.12 -0.45 9.59
C SER A 64 11.21 0.61 9.78
N LYS A 65 11.65 1.23 8.67
CA LYS A 65 12.69 2.26 8.70
C LYS A 65 12.22 3.52 9.43
N LEU A 66 10.97 3.92 9.22
CA LEU A 66 10.38 5.11 9.83
C LEU A 66 10.22 4.93 11.35
N THR A 67 9.69 3.79 11.79
CA THR A 67 9.60 3.43 13.21
C THR A 67 10.97 3.42 13.87
N SER A 68 11.97 2.80 13.21
CA SER A 68 13.35 2.77 13.71
C SER A 68 13.95 4.18 13.82
N ARG A 69 13.66 5.07 12.87
CA ARG A 69 14.11 6.47 12.92
C ARG A 69 13.48 7.24 14.06
N PHE A 70 12.16 7.11 14.29
CA PHE A 70 11.51 7.81 15.40
C PHE A 70 12.04 7.36 16.77
N ILE A 71 12.32 6.07 16.94
CA ILE A 71 12.87 5.55 18.19
C ILE A 71 14.32 5.99 18.37
N LEU A 72 15.19 5.76 17.37
CA LEU A 72 16.63 5.98 17.51
C LEU A 72 17.04 7.45 17.44
N LYS A 73 16.39 8.24 16.56
CA LYS A 73 16.79 9.64 16.31
C LYS A 73 15.98 10.63 17.14
N ASN A 74 14.68 10.39 17.30
CA ASN A 74 13.80 11.33 18.01
C ASN A 74 13.51 10.91 19.45
N ASN A 75 14.04 9.76 19.89
CA ASN A 75 13.85 9.20 21.24
C ASN A 75 12.36 9.05 21.62
N TRP A 76 11.51 8.72 20.64
CA TRP A 76 10.08 8.53 20.88
C TRP A 76 9.81 7.22 21.62
N ARG A 77 8.75 7.21 22.42
CA ARG A 77 8.23 5.96 23.00
C ARG A 77 7.74 5.04 21.87
N SER A 78 8.00 3.74 22.01
CA SER A 78 7.69 2.72 20.99
C SER A 78 6.24 2.76 20.50
N PHE A 79 5.28 2.98 21.39
CA PHE A 79 3.86 3.07 21.04
C PHE A 79 3.59 4.19 20.02
N TRP A 80 3.99 5.42 20.32
CA TRP A 80 3.78 6.58 19.44
C TRP A 80 4.54 6.44 18.11
N ALA A 81 5.76 5.90 18.14
CA ALA A 81 6.55 5.67 16.94
C ALA A 81 5.86 4.69 15.97
N VAL A 82 5.29 3.61 16.48
CA VAL A 82 4.56 2.61 15.67
C VAL A 82 3.26 3.21 15.14
N SER A 83 2.43 3.83 16.00
CA SER A 83 1.14 4.40 15.60
C SER A 83 1.27 5.45 14.50
N ILE A 84 2.23 6.38 14.63
CA ILE A 84 2.43 7.45 13.65
C ILE A 84 3.04 6.89 12.35
N SER A 85 3.95 5.92 12.44
CA SER A 85 4.50 5.27 11.23
C SER A 85 3.41 4.53 10.46
N LEU A 86 2.51 3.82 11.16
CA LEU A 86 1.36 3.15 10.54
C LEU A 86 0.43 4.14 9.86
N LEU A 87 0.08 5.23 10.54
CA LEU A 87 -0.82 6.25 10.00
C LEU A 87 -0.25 6.87 8.71
N ILE A 88 1.04 7.21 8.70
CA ILE A 88 1.73 7.75 7.52
C ILE A 88 1.72 6.74 6.37
N VAL A 89 2.05 5.48 6.65
CA VAL A 89 2.11 4.41 5.64
C VAL A 89 0.74 4.13 5.05
N VAL A 90 -0.32 4.11 5.86
CA VAL A 90 -1.70 3.92 5.40
C VAL A 90 -2.16 5.06 4.49
N ILE A 91 -1.89 6.32 4.87
CA ILE A 91 -2.27 7.47 4.04
C ILE A 91 -1.56 7.40 2.68
N ILE A 92 -0.25 7.14 2.67
CA ILE A 92 0.52 6.98 1.44
C ILE A 92 -0.02 5.80 0.62
N GLY A 93 -0.34 4.68 1.26
CA GLY A 93 -0.93 3.51 0.62
C GLY A 93 -2.26 3.81 -0.06
N ILE A 94 -3.17 4.52 0.60
CA ILE A 94 -4.47 4.91 0.03
C ILE A 94 -4.28 5.81 -1.20
N LEU A 95 -3.40 6.81 -1.11
CA LEU A 95 -3.11 7.70 -2.23
C LEU A 95 -2.49 6.94 -3.41
N TYR A 96 -1.55 6.03 -3.12
CA TYR A 96 -0.90 5.21 -4.13
C TYR A 96 -1.90 4.25 -4.81
N SER A 97 -2.71 3.53 -4.03
CA SER A 97 -3.75 2.65 -4.56
C SER A 97 -4.75 3.40 -5.43
N SER A 98 -5.16 4.61 -5.03
CA SER A 98 -6.07 5.44 -5.82
C SER A 98 -5.45 5.81 -7.17
N GLY A 99 -4.17 6.18 -7.19
CA GLY A 99 -3.42 6.42 -8.42
C GLY A 99 -3.29 5.15 -9.29
N ALA A 100 -3.07 3.99 -8.67
CA ALA A 100 -3.03 2.71 -9.37
C ALA A 100 -4.37 2.36 -10.04
N VAL A 101 -5.50 2.62 -9.38
CA VAL A 101 -6.83 2.45 -10.00
C VAL A 101 -6.96 3.32 -11.25
N LEU A 102 -6.61 4.61 -11.16
CA LEU A 102 -6.67 5.52 -12.31
C LEU A 102 -5.77 5.06 -13.45
N LEU A 103 -4.54 4.63 -13.15
CA LEU A 103 -3.60 4.12 -14.14
C LEU A 103 -4.15 2.87 -14.84
N SER A 104 -4.76 1.96 -14.08
CA SER A 104 -5.35 0.73 -14.59
C SER A 104 -6.56 0.97 -15.49
N VAL A 105 -7.44 1.90 -15.11
CA VAL A 105 -8.57 2.31 -15.95
C VAL A 105 -8.08 3.00 -17.22
N ALA A 106 -7.07 3.88 -17.11
CA ALA A 106 -6.46 4.52 -18.27
C ALA A 106 -5.87 3.47 -19.23
N LEU A 107 -5.12 2.49 -18.72
CA LEU A 107 -4.56 1.42 -19.54
C LEU A 107 -5.65 0.60 -20.26
N ALA A 108 -6.73 0.24 -19.57
CA ALA A 108 -7.86 -0.45 -20.18
C ALA A 108 -8.51 0.39 -21.28
N SER A 109 -8.64 1.71 -21.08
CA SER A 109 -9.19 2.63 -22.07
C SER A 109 -8.33 2.81 -23.31
N PHE A 110 -7.00 2.70 -23.20
CA PHE A 110 -6.09 2.76 -24.34
C PHE A 110 -6.16 1.51 -25.23
N LEU A 111 -6.63 0.39 -24.70
CA LEU A 111 -6.71 -0.90 -25.39
C LEU A 111 -8.08 -1.18 -26.01
N ARG A 112 -9.08 -0.35 -25.68
CA ARG A 112 -10.44 -0.40 -26.21
C ARG A 112 -10.51 0.18 -27.61
#